data_AF-J0NJM1-F1
#
_entry.id   AF-J0NJM1-F1
#
_cell.length_a   1.000
_cell.length_b   1.000
_cell.length_c   1.000
_cell.angle_alpha   90.00
_cell.angle_beta   90.00
_cell.angle_gamma   90.00
#
_symmetry.space_group_name_H-M   'P 1'
#
loop_
_entity.id
_entity.type
_entity.pdbx_description
1 polymer ?
#
loop_
_entity_poly.entity_id
_entity_poly.type
_entity_poly.pdbx_seq_one_letter_code
_entity_poly.pdbx_strand_id
1 'polypeptide(L)'
;VEPSVGLGMFRFSTYRMRQDLEENWPTITSNPLVGHLLKVQGSIFVEPANDDPVEDDDQVVENLPLVADSDQARVVADALAGRSLVVEGPPGTGKSQTVANIIFRALAQGRTVMFVAEKATTLDVVARRLREEAGIGDLLLNLHDNGMKPAEIYRDLRRALELRAPESDAADDDPDALRRELAALRKRLGEYREGLHDPRDGASYYRARRELIEERDAEGDGLEQAQAT
;
A
#
# COMPACT_ATOMS: atom_id res chain seq x y z
N VAL A 1 -47.91 37.47 9.67
CA VAL A 1 -46.57 36.92 9.39
C VAL A 1 -45.59 38.04 9.63
N GLU A 2 -44.78 37.95 10.67
CA GLU A 2 -43.76 38.98 10.93
C GLU A 2 -42.65 38.87 9.86
N PRO A 3 -42.24 39.98 9.25
CA PRO A 3 -41.14 39.97 8.30
C PRO A 3 -39.83 39.68 9.04
N SER A 4 -39.16 38.60 8.67
CA SER A 4 -37.85 38.21 9.21
C SER A 4 -36.83 38.05 8.07
N VAL A 5 -35.56 38.36 8.37
CA VAL A 5 -34.42 38.16 7.46
C VAL A 5 -33.36 37.34 8.19
N GLY A 6 -32.93 36.25 7.56
CA GLY A 6 -31.79 35.45 7.99
C GLY A 6 -30.57 35.79 7.13
N LEU A 7 -29.46 36.16 7.77
CA LEU A 7 -28.19 36.42 7.10
C LEU A 7 -27.18 35.36 7.54
N GLY A 8 -26.59 34.64 6.59
CA GLY A 8 -25.63 33.57 6.84
C GLY A 8 -24.39 33.72 5.97
N MET A 9 -23.22 33.42 6.52
CA MET A 9 -21.98 33.35 5.74
C MET A 9 -21.83 31.96 5.14
N PHE A 10 -22.09 31.84 3.85
CA PHE A 10 -21.91 30.60 3.10
C PHE A 10 -20.56 30.63 2.40
N ARG A 11 -19.71 29.62 2.65
CA ARG A 11 -18.46 29.47 1.91
C ARG A 11 -18.77 28.91 0.52
N PHE A 12 -18.43 29.68 -0.50
CA PHE A 12 -18.73 29.36 -1.91
C PHE A 12 -18.12 28.01 -2.37
N SER A 13 -17.02 27.58 -1.74
CA SER A 13 -16.37 26.28 -1.99
C SER A 13 -17.28 25.10 -1.64
N THR A 14 -18.04 25.20 -0.54
CA THR A 14 -18.97 24.14 -0.10
C THR A 14 -20.17 24.03 -1.05
N TYR A 15 -20.61 25.14 -1.64
CA TYR A 15 -21.67 25.11 -2.64
C TYR A 15 -21.23 24.39 -3.92
N ARG A 16 -20.04 24.69 -4.45
CA ARG A 16 -19.51 23.99 -5.64
C ARG A 16 -19.32 22.50 -5.39
N MET A 17 -18.80 22.12 -4.23
CA MET A 17 -18.67 20.72 -3.83
C MET A 17 -20.03 20.03 -3.73
N ARG A 18 -21.04 20.70 -3.15
CA ARG A 18 -22.40 20.18 -3.10
C ARG A 18 -22.98 19.99 -4.51
N GLN A 19 -22.84 20.97 -5.39
CA GLN A 19 -23.31 20.89 -6.76
C GLN A 19 -22.63 19.74 -7.51
N ASP A 20 -21.31 19.61 -7.39
CA ASP A 20 -20.55 18.51 -7.97
C ASP A 20 -21.02 17.13 -7.47
N LEU A 21 -21.28 17.02 -6.16
CA LEU A 21 -21.85 15.80 -5.57
C LEU A 21 -23.27 15.51 -6.10
N GLU A 22 -24.12 16.53 -6.27
CA GLU A 22 -25.46 16.37 -6.82
C GLU A 22 -25.41 15.92 -8.30
N GLU A 23 -24.48 16.47 -9.08
CA GLU A 23 -24.31 16.14 -10.50
C GLU A 23 -23.67 14.75 -10.72
N ASN A 24 -22.67 14.40 -9.91
CA ASN A 24 -21.85 13.19 -10.11
C ASN A 24 -22.22 12.02 -9.17
N TRP A 25 -23.30 12.13 -8.40
CA TRP A 25 -23.75 11.09 -7.47
C TRP A 25 -23.84 9.67 -8.06
N PRO A 26 -24.37 9.46 -9.29
CA PRO A 26 -24.44 8.12 -9.87
C PRO A 26 -23.05 7.51 -10.10
N THR A 27 -22.08 8.32 -10.54
CA THR A 27 -20.69 7.90 -10.75
C THR A 27 -19.99 7.59 -9.44
N ILE A 28 -20.20 8.42 -8.41
CA ILE A 28 -19.59 8.20 -7.09
C ILE A 28 -20.09 6.89 -6.48
N THR A 29 -21.39 6.61 -6.60
CA THR A 29 -22.00 5.39 -6.06
C THR A 29 -21.85 4.15 -6.96
N SER A 30 -21.22 4.28 -8.14
CA SER A 30 -20.85 3.12 -8.96
C SER A 30 -19.65 2.38 -8.39
N ASN A 31 -18.82 3.04 -7.57
CA ASN A 31 -17.80 2.36 -6.80
C ASN A 31 -18.47 1.49 -5.71
N PRO A 32 -18.20 0.16 -5.66
CA PRO A 32 -18.86 -0.75 -4.73
C PRO A 32 -18.70 -0.37 -3.26
N LEU A 33 -17.49 0.02 -2.85
CA LEU A 33 -17.19 0.43 -1.48
C LEU A 33 -17.92 1.73 -1.12
N VAL A 34 -17.84 2.75 -1.98
CA VAL A 34 -18.49 4.04 -1.74
C VAL A 34 -20.02 3.87 -1.71
N GLY A 35 -20.58 3.08 -2.63
CA GLY A 35 -21.99 2.72 -2.64
C GLY A 35 -22.41 2.02 -1.34
N HIS A 36 -21.61 1.08 -0.84
CA HIS A 36 -21.85 0.39 0.43
C HIS A 36 -21.86 1.34 1.63
N LEU A 37 -20.83 2.18 1.75
CA LEU A 37 -20.69 3.15 2.84
C LEU A 37 -21.87 4.15 2.91
N LEU A 38 -22.43 4.51 1.75
CA LEU A 38 -23.53 5.47 1.67
C LEU A 38 -24.92 4.83 1.84
N LYS A 39 -25.11 3.58 1.39
CA LYS A 39 -26.45 2.95 1.30
C LYS A 39 -26.73 1.92 2.40
N VAL A 40 -25.72 1.24 2.94
CA VAL A 40 -25.91 0.07 3.81
C VAL A 40 -25.06 0.19 5.09
N GLN A 41 -25.41 1.17 5.92
CA GLN A 41 -24.76 1.39 7.21
C GLN A 41 -24.91 0.17 8.14
N GLY A 42 -23.80 -0.25 8.77
CA GLY A 42 -23.80 -1.33 9.77
C GLY A 42 -23.68 -2.76 9.23
N SER A 43 -23.52 -2.93 7.92
CA SER A 43 -23.28 -4.25 7.31
C SER A 43 -21.81 -4.42 6.89
N ILE A 44 -21.34 -5.67 6.88
CA ILE A 44 -19.98 -6.01 6.43
C ILE A 44 -19.90 -5.81 4.92
N PHE A 45 -18.92 -5.03 4.48
CA PHE A 45 -18.63 -4.89 3.06
C PHE A 45 -18.02 -6.19 2.53
N VAL A 46 -18.59 -6.72 1.45
CA VAL A 46 -18.03 -7.86 0.72
C VAL A 46 -17.50 -7.33 -0.59
N GLU A 47 -16.18 -7.42 -0.76
CA GLU A 47 -15.51 -7.03 -2.00
C GLU A 47 -16.07 -7.85 -3.17
N PRO A 48 -16.40 -7.23 -4.32
CA PRO A 48 -16.65 -7.98 -5.53
C PRO A 48 -15.43 -8.87 -5.84
N ALA A 49 -15.67 -10.08 -6.36
CA ALA A 49 -14.58 -10.94 -6.78
C ALA A 49 -13.71 -10.19 -7.80
N ASN A 50 -12.43 -10.02 -7.46
CA ASN A 50 -11.41 -9.63 -8.41
C ASN A 50 -10.57 -10.87 -8.72
N ASP A 51 -10.46 -11.20 -10.00
CA ASP A 51 -9.70 -12.36 -10.48
C ASP A 51 -8.21 -12.03 -10.68
N ASP A 52 -7.80 -10.80 -10.36
CA ASP A 52 -6.39 -10.41 -10.37
C ASP A 52 -5.59 -11.30 -9.40
N PRO A 53 -4.56 -12.01 -9.88
CA PRO A 53 -3.75 -12.85 -9.03
C PRO A 53 -3.01 -11.98 -8.01
N VAL A 54 -3.02 -12.42 -6.75
CA VAL A 54 -2.18 -11.81 -5.72
C VAL A 54 -0.75 -12.25 -5.97
N GLU A 55 0.13 -11.28 -6.17
CA GLU A 55 1.57 -11.55 -6.29
C GLU A 55 2.14 -12.10 -4.98
N ASP A 56 3.15 -12.94 -5.10
CA ASP A 56 3.91 -13.48 -3.96
C ASP A 56 4.71 -12.36 -3.27
N ASP A 57 4.67 -12.30 -1.94
CA ASP A 57 5.27 -11.21 -1.12
C ASP A 57 6.73 -10.96 -1.49
N ASP A 58 7.43 -12.06 -1.75
CA ASP A 58 8.82 -12.11 -2.16
C ASP A 58 9.08 -11.41 -3.50
N GLN A 59 8.24 -11.64 -4.51
CA GLN A 59 8.26 -10.92 -5.79
C GLN A 59 7.82 -9.47 -5.63
N VAL A 60 6.94 -9.21 -4.66
CA VAL A 60 6.51 -7.85 -4.39
C VAL A 60 7.67 -7.00 -3.91
N VAL A 61 8.38 -7.47 -2.88
CA VAL A 61 9.54 -6.78 -2.28
C VAL A 61 10.62 -6.44 -3.31
N GLU A 62 10.90 -7.35 -4.24
CA GLU A 62 11.93 -7.16 -5.30
C GLU A 62 11.66 -5.94 -6.20
N ASN A 63 10.39 -5.56 -6.35
CA ASN A 63 9.97 -4.48 -7.21
C ASN A 63 9.57 -3.22 -6.42
N LEU A 64 9.88 -3.16 -5.11
CA LEU A 64 9.64 -1.97 -4.30
C LEU A 64 10.87 -1.05 -4.27
N PRO A 65 10.66 0.27 -4.36
CA PRO A 65 11.75 1.23 -4.22
C PRO A 65 12.20 1.39 -2.76
N LEU A 66 11.32 1.10 -1.80
CA LEU A 66 11.60 1.19 -0.37
C LEU A 66 11.52 -0.20 0.25
N VAL A 67 12.42 -0.47 1.21
CA VAL A 67 12.44 -1.71 1.98
C VAL A 67 11.05 -2.02 2.53
N ALA A 68 10.64 -3.28 2.55
CA ALA A 68 9.39 -3.70 3.18
C ALA A 68 9.63 -5.00 3.94
N ASP A 69 9.00 -5.13 5.10
CA ASP A 69 8.82 -6.43 5.73
C ASP A 69 7.70 -7.22 5.03
N SER A 70 7.49 -8.48 5.46
CA SER A 70 6.47 -9.36 4.87
C SER A 70 5.05 -8.80 5.00
N ASP A 71 4.72 -8.16 6.13
CA ASP A 71 3.37 -7.64 6.36
C ASP A 71 3.10 -6.43 5.45
N GLN A 72 4.09 -5.56 5.30
CA GLN A 72 4.04 -4.43 4.38
C GLN A 72 3.98 -4.89 2.92
N ALA A 73 4.76 -5.93 2.55
CA ALA A 73 4.73 -6.51 1.20
C ALA A 73 3.35 -7.08 0.86
N ARG A 74 2.75 -7.82 1.80
CA ARG A 74 1.40 -8.36 1.64
C ARG A 74 0.34 -7.29 1.44
N VAL A 75 0.44 -6.19 2.21
CA VAL A 75 -0.44 -5.03 2.04
C VAL A 75 -0.31 -4.43 0.63
N VAL A 76 0.91 -4.36 0.09
CA VAL A 76 1.14 -3.91 -1.28
C VAL A 76 0.55 -4.90 -2.28
N ALA A 77 0.76 -6.20 -2.10
CA ALA A 77 0.21 -7.25 -2.96
C ALA A 77 -1.33 -7.18 -3.04
N ASP A 78 -1.98 -7.07 -1.89
CA ASP A 78 -3.44 -6.96 -1.78
C ASP A 78 -3.96 -5.67 -2.44
N ALA A 79 -3.27 -4.55 -2.25
CA ALA A 79 -3.63 -3.28 -2.91
C ALA A 79 -3.54 -3.37 -4.43
N LEU A 80 -2.50 -4.02 -4.96
CA LEU A 80 -2.31 -4.19 -6.40
C LEU A 80 -3.30 -5.20 -7.00
N ALA A 81 -3.75 -6.18 -6.22
CA ALA A 81 -4.88 -7.04 -6.58
C ALA A 81 -6.24 -6.32 -6.50
N GLY A 82 -6.27 -5.00 -6.30
CA GLY A 82 -7.48 -4.18 -6.33
C GLY A 82 -8.37 -4.33 -5.10
N ARG A 83 -7.84 -4.88 -4.01
CA ARG A 83 -8.60 -5.05 -2.76
C ARG A 83 -8.72 -3.73 -2.00
N SER A 84 -9.87 -3.51 -1.38
CA SER A 84 -10.12 -2.44 -0.42
C SER A 84 -9.62 -2.89 0.95
N LEU A 85 -8.72 -2.12 1.55
CA LEU A 85 -8.00 -2.53 2.75
C LEU A 85 -7.86 -1.42 3.78
N VAL A 86 -7.88 -1.83 5.05
CA VAL A 86 -7.62 -0.98 6.21
C VAL A 86 -6.33 -1.46 6.86
N VAL A 87 -5.35 -0.56 6.96
CA VAL A 87 -4.00 -0.91 7.47
C VAL A 87 -3.76 -0.23 8.81
N GLU A 88 -3.90 -1.00 9.87
CA GLU A 88 -3.61 -0.59 11.24
C GLU A 88 -2.22 -1.06 11.69
N GLY A 89 -1.62 -0.36 12.64
CA GLY A 89 -0.21 -0.54 12.98
C GLY A 89 0.29 0.52 13.94
N PRO A 90 1.16 0.17 14.90
CA PRO A 90 1.73 1.10 15.86
C PRO A 90 2.44 2.31 15.19
N PRO A 91 2.58 3.44 15.91
CA PRO A 91 3.39 4.55 15.41
C PRO A 91 4.82 4.08 15.14
N GLY A 92 5.36 4.45 13.97
CA GLY A 92 6.72 4.07 13.57
C GLY A 92 6.82 2.79 12.73
N THR A 93 5.75 2.03 12.49
CA THR A 93 5.78 0.79 11.68
C THR A 93 5.77 1.02 10.16
N GLY A 94 6.31 2.15 9.69
CA GLY A 94 6.52 2.38 8.26
C GLY A 94 5.25 2.58 7.41
N LYS A 95 4.08 2.92 7.97
CA LYS A 95 2.84 3.13 7.18
C LYS A 95 3.02 4.03 5.95
N SER A 96 3.68 5.18 6.11
CA SER A 96 3.94 6.10 4.99
C SER A 96 4.86 5.50 3.92
N GLN A 97 5.75 4.59 4.32
CA GLN A 97 6.63 3.83 3.42
C GLN A 97 5.82 2.79 2.64
N THR A 98 4.93 2.06 3.32
CA THR A 98 3.98 1.15 2.65
C THR A 98 3.10 1.90 1.64
N VAL A 99 2.56 3.07 2.01
CA VAL A 99 1.77 3.90 1.08
C VAL A 99 2.59 4.34 -0.14
N ALA A 100 3.83 4.78 0.07
CA ALA A 100 4.71 5.15 -1.04
C ALA A 100 5.01 3.96 -1.97
N ASN A 101 5.22 2.77 -1.40
CA ASN A 101 5.40 1.52 -2.15
C ASN A 101 4.15 1.15 -2.97
N ILE A 102 2.94 1.27 -2.40
CA ILE A 102 1.68 1.06 -3.14
C ILE A 102 1.59 2.03 -4.32
N ILE A 103 1.83 3.33 -4.09
CA ILE A 103 1.75 4.36 -5.13
C ILE A 103 2.74 4.06 -6.26
N PHE A 104 4.00 3.77 -5.92
CA PHE A 104 5.02 3.45 -6.91
C PHE A 104 4.62 2.24 -7.76
N ARG A 105 4.20 1.15 -7.12
CA ARG A 105 3.83 -0.08 -7.82
C ARG A 105 2.59 0.08 -8.69
N ALA A 106 1.58 0.81 -8.22
CA ALA A 106 0.39 1.10 -9.01
C ALA A 106 0.74 1.91 -10.27
N LEU A 107 1.61 2.92 -10.13
CA LEU A 107 2.12 3.71 -11.26
C LEU A 107 2.94 2.84 -12.22
N ALA A 108 3.80 1.94 -11.72
CA ALA A 108 4.57 1.01 -12.52
C ALA A 108 3.68 0.05 -13.33
N GLN A 109 2.48 -0.27 -12.83
CA GLN A 109 1.44 -1.03 -13.55
C GLN A 109 0.57 -0.15 -14.47
N GLY A 110 0.92 1.12 -14.68
CA GLY A 110 0.20 2.05 -15.55
C GLY A 110 -1.11 2.57 -14.96
N ARG A 111 -1.34 2.42 -13.66
CA ARG A 111 -2.55 2.91 -12.97
C ARG A 111 -2.37 4.37 -12.56
N THR A 112 -3.47 5.11 -12.46
CA THR A 112 -3.51 6.46 -11.87
C THR A 112 -3.83 6.38 -10.38
N VAL A 113 -3.19 7.22 -9.57
CA VAL A 113 -3.41 7.22 -8.11
C VAL A 113 -3.77 8.62 -7.61
N MET A 114 -4.85 8.71 -6.83
CA MET A 114 -5.19 9.90 -6.06
C MET A 114 -4.94 9.60 -4.57
N PHE A 115 -3.96 10.29 -3.99
CA PHE A 115 -3.65 10.16 -2.56
C PHE A 115 -4.26 11.32 -1.78
N VAL A 116 -5.03 11.00 -0.74
CA VAL A 116 -5.73 11.97 0.11
C VAL A 116 -5.35 11.72 1.56
N ALA A 117 -5.11 12.79 2.32
CA ALA A 117 -4.85 12.73 3.75
C ALA A 117 -5.48 13.92 4.48
N GLU A 118 -5.76 13.75 5.77
CA GLU A 118 -6.33 14.80 6.62
C GLU A 118 -5.38 15.99 6.81
N LYS A 119 -4.07 15.71 6.92
CA LYS A 119 -3.04 16.70 7.24
C LYS A 119 -2.07 16.86 6.08
N ALA A 120 -1.73 18.11 5.75
CA ALA A 120 -0.73 18.44 4.74
C ALA A 120 0.64 17.79 5.06
N THR A 121 1.02 17.73 6.33
CA THR A 121 2.27 17.07 6.76
C THR A 121 2.33 15.59 6.38
N THR A 122 1.18 14.89 6.37
CA THR A 122 1.11 13.49 5.91
C THR A 122 1.36 13.39 4.41
N LEU A 123 0.80 14.32 3.62
CA LEU A 123 1.05 14.41 2.18
C LEU A 123 2.54 14.67 1.93
N ASP A 124 3.14 15.61 2.66
CA ASP A 124 4.55 15.98 2.51
C ASP A 124 5.50 14.83 2.79
N VAL A 125 5.24 14.04 3.83
CA VAL A 125 6.07 12.87 4.17
C VAL A 125 6.07 11.85 3.03
N VAL A 126 4.90 11.53 2.48
CA VAL A 126 4.79 10.57 1.38
C VAL A 126 5.40 11.15 0.10
N ALA A 127 5.10 12.41 -0.22
CA ALA A 127 5.66 13.08 -1.40
C ALA A 127 7.19 13.22 -1.34
N ARG A 128 7.77 13.39 -0.14
CA ARG A 128 9.22 13.38 0.05
C ARG A 128 9.81 12.01 -0.26
N ARG A 129 9.24 10.93 0.26
CA ARG A 129 9.69 9.55 -0.03
C ARG A 129 9.63 9.25 -1.53
N LEU A 130 8.52 9.61 -2.17
CA LEU A 130 8.35 9.39 -3.61
C LEU A 130 9.36 10.19 -4.45
N ARG A 131 9.74 11.39 -4.01
CA ARG A 131 10.76 12.24 -4.66
C ARG A 131 12.18 11.76 -4.43
N GLU A 132 12.56 11.63 -3.16
CA GLU A 132 13.95 11.48 -2.74
C GLU A 132 14.39 10.01 -2.71
N GLU A 133 13.50 9.11 -2.31
CA GLU A 133 13.84 7.70 -2.11
C GLU A 133 13.39 6.84 -3.31
N ALA A 134 12.20 7.07 -3.86
CA ALA A 134 11.70 6.32 -5.01
C ALA A 134 12.02 6.95 -6.37
N GLY A 135 12.51 8.20 -6.41
CA GLY A 135 12.95 8.87 -7.64
C GLY A 135 11.83 9.20 -8.64
N ILE A 136 10.56 9.11 -8.26
CA ILE A 136 9.40 9.37 -9.14
C ILE A 136 8.74 10.74 -8.89
N GLY A 137 9.53 11.68 -8.39
CA GLY A 137 9.08 13.01 -8.02
C GLY A 137 8.37 13.79 -9.12
N ASP A 138 8.83 13.62 -10.35
CA ASP A 138 8.31 14.36 -11.50
C ASP A 138 6.94 13.84 -11.99
N LEU A 139 6.50 12.68 -11.46
CA LEU A 139 5.16 12.13 -11.68
C LEU A 139 4.15 12.61 -10.63
N LEU A 140 4.59 13.37 -9.61
CA LEU A 140 3.73 13.84 -8.53
C LEU A 140 3.13 15.20 -8.87
N LEU A 141 1.81 15.29 -8.84
CA LEU A 141 1.09 16.55 -8.90
C LEU A 141 0.43 16.84 -7.55
N ASN A 142 1.02 17.75 -6.77
CA ASN A 142 0.56 18.03 -5.41
C ASN A 142 -0.43 19.20 -5.36
N LEU A 143 -1.72 18.91 -5.49
CA LEU A 143 -2.81 19.91 -5.56
C LEU A 143 -3.25 20.46 -4.18
N HIS A 144 -2.30 20.76 -3.31
CA HIS A 144 -2.56 21.34 -1.99
C HIS A 144 -2.44 22.87 -2.01
N ASP A 145 -3.39 23.52 -1.35
CA ASP A 145 -3.52 24.97 -1.10
C ASP A 145 -4.12 25.85 -2.21
N ASN A 146 -4.86 26.89 -1.78
CA ASN A 146 -5.45 27.93 -2.62
C ASN A 146 -4.39 28.84 -3.28
N GLY A 147 -3.11 28.68 -2.91
CA GLY A 147 -1.98 29.45 -3.43
C GLY A 147 -1.39 28.91 -4.74
N MET A 148 -1.77 27.70 -5.19
CA MET A 148 -1.23 27.14 -6.43
C MET A 148 -1.65 27.96 -7.65
N LYS A 149 -0.66 28.37 -8.45
CA LYS A 149 -0.91 29.15 -9.67
C LYS A 149 -1.13 28.19 -10.84
N PRO A 150 -2.10 28.47 -11.73
CA PRO A 150 -2.31 27.65 -12.92
C PRO A 150 -1.04 27.42 -13.74
N ALA A 151 -0.18 28.44 -13.85
CA ALA A 151 1.09 28.34 -14.56
C ALA A 151 2.05 27.28 -13.98
N GLU A 152 2.06 27.10 -12.67
CA GLU A 152 2.89 26.07 -12.00
C GLU A 152 2.32 24.68 -12.28
N ILE A 153 1.01 24.51 -12.18
CA ILE A 153 0.31 23.26 -12.52
C ILE A 153 0.60 22.87 -13.98
N TYR A 154 0.46 23.80 -14.93
CA TYR A 154 0.75 23.52 -16.34
C TYR A 154 2.20 23.14 -16.58
N ARG A 155 3.14 23.78 -15.88
CA ARG A 155 4.56 23.45 -15.99
C ARG A 155 4.83 22.04 -15.48
N ASP A 156 4.29 21.69 -14.32
CA ASP A 156 4.53 20.40 -13.69
C ASP A 156 3.88 19.27 -14.50
N LEU A 157 2.67 19.49 -15.04
CA LEU A 157 2.02 18.55 -15.96
C LEU A 157 2.80 18.37 -17.26
N ARG A 158 3.30 19.47 -17.86
CA ARG A 158 4.14 19.38 -19.07
C ARG A 158 5.40 18.57 -18.79
N ARG A 159 6.09 18.85 -17.68
CA ARG A 159 7.27 18.09 -17.25
C ARG A 159 6.95 16.60 -17.13
N ALA A 160 5.84 16.26 -16.50
CA ALA A 160 5.40 14.88 -16.36
C ALA A 160 5.15 14.19 -17.71
N LEU A 161 4.54 14.90 -18.68
CA LEU A 161 4.26 14.38 -20.02
C LEU A 161 5.51 14.28 -20.92
N GLU A 162 6.52 15.10 -20.66
CA GLU A 162 7.78 15.12 -21.42
C GLU A 162 8.83 14.15 -20.84
N LEU A 163 8.57 13.55 -19.67
CA LEU A 163 9.44 12.53 -19.08
C LEU A 163 9.65 11.38 -20.06
N ARG A 164 10.92 11.04 -20.24
CA ARG A 164 11.34 9.83 -20.94
C ARG A 164 12.06 8.94 -19.95
N ALA A 165 11.89 7.64 -20.10
CA ALA A 165 12.73 6.70 -19.40
C ALA A 165 14.20 7.02 -19.75
N PRO A 166 15.10 7.07 -18.75
CA PRO A 166 16.52 7.22 -19.03
C PRO A 166 16.97 6.10 -19.98
N GLU A 167 17.84 6.44 -20.94
CA GLU A 167 18.48 5.43 -21.77
C GLU A 167 19.35 4.55 -20.87
N SER A 168 19.17 3.24 -20.92
CA SER A 168 20.05 2.30 -20.23
C SER A 168 21.39 2.28 -20.97
N ASP A 169 22.49 2.42 -20.25
CA ASP A 169 23.80 2.29 -20.86
C ASP A 169 24.04 0.82 -21.23
N ALA A 170 24.70 0.56 -22.36
CA ALA A 170 25.01 -0.81 -22.79
C ALA A 170 25.94 -1.59 -21.84
N ALA A 171 26.50 -0.90 -20.83
CA ALA A 171 27.33 -1.46 -19.77
C ALA A 171 26.54 -1.78 -18.50
N ASP A 172 25.26 -1.36 -18.41
CA ASP A 172 24.40 -1.73 -17.30
C ASP A 172 24.02 -3.21 -17.41
N ASP A 173 23.97 -3.90 -16.27
CA ASP A 173 23.45 -5.26 -16.21
C ASP A 173 21.99 -5.27 -16.68
N ASP A 174 21.66 -6.20 -17.59
CA ASP A 174 20.28 -6.42 -18.05
C ASP A 174 19.38 -6.66 -16.82
N PRO A 175 18.46 -5.72 -16.48
CA PRO A 175 17.62 -5.85 -15.30
C PRO A 175 16.79 -7.13 -15.32
N ASP A 176 16.42 -7.60 -16.51
CA ASP A 176 15.65 -8.83 -16.68
C ASP A 176 16.53 -10.08 -16.54
N ALA A 177 17.84 -9.99 -16.81
CA ALA A 177 18.78 -11.04 -16.47
C ALA A 177 18.96 -11.15 -14.95
N LEU A 178 19.15 -10.02 -14.25
CA LEU A 178 19.28 -10.01 -12.78
C LEU A 178 18.02 -10.55 -12.10
N ARG A 179 16.82 -10.17 -12.56
CA ARG A 179 15.56 -10.72 -12.06
C ARG A 179 15.46 -12.24 -12.26
N ARG A 180 15.89 -12.74 -13.42
CA ARG A 180 15.92 -14.20 -13.69
C ARG A 180 16.90 -14.93 -12.78
N GLU A 181 18.07 -14.36 -12.54
CA GLU A 181 19.06 -14.95 -11.63
C GLU A 181 18.54 -14.98 -10.19
N LEU A 182 17.94 -13.88 -9.73
CA LEU A 182 17.34 -13.79 -8.41
C LEU A 182 16.25 -14.85 -8.22
N ALA A 183 15.33 -14.99 -9.19
CA ALA A 183 14.30 -16.01 -9.16
C ALA A 183 14.88 -17.45 -9.08
N ALA A 184 15.97 -17.72 -9.81
CA ALA A 184 16.64 -19.01 -9.78
C ALA A 184 17.31 -19.30 -8.42
N LEU A 185 17.98 -18.31 -7.83
CA LEU A 185 18.58 -18.43 -6.51
C LEU A 185 17.53 -18.66 -5.42
N ARG A 186 16.41 -17.94 -5.48
CA ARG A 186 15.28 -18.13 -4.55
C ARG A 186 14.70 -19.53 -4.64
N LYS A 187 14.46 -20.02 -5.85
CA LYS A 187 13.98 -21.38 -6.07
C LYS A 187 14.91 -22.40 -5.41
N ARG A 188 16.22 -22.26 -5.61
CA ARG A 188 17.23 -23.16 -5.02
C ARG A 188 17.27 -23.07 -3.48
N LEU A 189 17.12 -21.88 -2.91
CA LEU A 189 17.03 -21.71 -1.46
C LEU A 189 15.74 -22.31 -0.90
N GLY A 190 14.62 -22.17 -1.62
CA GLY A 190 13.34 -22.79 -1.29
C GLY A 190 13.44 -24.32 -1.27
N GLU A 191 13.98 -24.91 -2.33
CA GLU A 191 14.22 -26.36 -2.42
C GLU A 191 15.15 -26.87 -1.31
N TYR A 192 16.20 -26.11 -0.97
CA TYR A 192 17.09 -26.47 0.13
C TYR A 192 16.38 -26.42 1.49
N ARG A 193 15.62 -25.35 1.76
CA ARG A 193 14.83 -25.21 2.99
C ARG A 193 13.82 -26.35 3.11
N GLU A 194 13.08 -26.63 2.04
CA GLU A 194 12.11 -27.72 2.01
C GLU A 194 12.82 -29.06 2.22
N GLY A 195 13.90 -29.36 1.51
CA GLY A 195 14.64 -30.61 1.66
C GLY A 195 15.31 -30.81 3.03
N LEU A 196 15.64 -29.73 3.75
CA LEU A 196 16.14 -29.77 5.13
C LEU A 196 15.02 -30.10 6.13
N HIS A 197 13.80 -29.71 5.81
CA HIS A 197 12.64 -29.83 6.69
C HIS A 197 11.65 -30.91 6.26
N ASP A 198 11.87 -31.54 5.12
CA ASP A 198 11.09 -32.65 4.61
C ASP A 198 11.19 -33.84 5.59
N PRO A 199 10.06 -34.44 6.02
CA PRO A 199 10.10 -35.54 6.97
C PRO A 199 10.86 -36.73 6.37
N ARG A 200 11.99 -37.09 6.98
CA ARG A 200 12.68 -38.35 6.67
C ARG A 200 12.36 -39.34 7.77
N ASP A 201 11.85 -40.51 7.39
CA ASP A 201 11.46 -41.58 8.31
C ASP A 201 10.48 -41.12 9.42
N GLY A 202 9.56 -40.19 9.09
CA GLY A 202 8.52 -39.69 9.99
C GLY A 202 8.94 -38.56 10.94
N ALA A 203 10.21 -38.14 10.90
CA ALA A 203 10.74 -37.03 11.70
C ALA A 203 11.19 -35.87 10.80
N SER A 204 10.88 -34.63 11.22
CA SER A 204 11.42 -33.42 10.61
C SER A 204 12.08 -32.54 11.67
N TYR A 205 13.03 -31.71 11.25
CA TYR A 205 13.63 -30.71 12.15
C TYR A 205 12.57 -29.79 12.79
N TYR A 206 11.54 -29.39 12.04
CA TYR A 206 10.46 -28.56 12.59
C TYR A 206 9.69 -29.28 13.69
N ARG A 207 9.42 -30.58 13.51
CA ARG A 207 8.73 -31.39 14.51
C ARG A 207 9.59 -31.53 15.77
N ALA A 208 10.85 -31.94 15.63
CA ALA A 208 11.76 -32.09 16.76
C ALA A 208 11.99 -30.77 17.51
N ARG A 209 12.09 -29.65 16.77
CA ARG A 209 12.23 -28.32 17.37
C ARG A 209 10.94 -27.86 18.06
N ARG A 210 9.76 -28.17 17.51
CA ARG A 210 8.47 -27.89 18.15
C ARG A 210 8.36 -28.66 19.46
N GLU A 211 8.63 -29.97 19.44
CA GLU A 211 8.60 -30.84 20.61
C GLU A 211 9.56 -30.32 21.71
N LEU A 212 10.77 -29.89 21.35
CA LEU A 212 11.72 -29.27 22.29
C LEU A 212 11.26 -27.92 22.87
N ILE A 213 10.57 -27.09 22.08
CA ILE A 213 10.01 -25.82 22.56
C ILE A 213 8.86 -26.10 23.53
N GLU A 214 7.98 -27.04 23.19
CA GLU A 214 6.87 -27.46 24.03
C GLU A 214 7.34 -28.05 25.37
N GLU A 215 8.40 -28.88 25.38
CA GLU A 215 9.01 -29.39 26.62
C GLU A 215 9.61 -28.26 27.47
N ARG A 216 10.37 -27.34 26.86
CA ARG A 216 10.96 -26.18 27.57
C ARG A 216 9.89 -25.28 28.18
N ASP A 217 8.84 -24.98 27.43
CA ASP A 217 7.78 -24.08 27.87
C ASP A 217 6.95 -24.76 29.00
N ALA A 218 6.75 -26.08 28.94
CA ALA A 218 6.12 -26.85 30.02
C ALA A 218 6.97 -26.90 31.31
N GLU A 219 8.30 -26.98 31.20
CA GLU A 219 9.21 -26.88 32.36
C GLU A 219 9.20 -25.47 32.98
N GLY A 220 9.08 -24.42 32.16
CA GLY A 220 8.96 -23.03 32.61
C GLY A 220 7.67 -22.76 33.40
N ASP A 221 6.52 -23.19 32.87
CA ASP A 221 5.22 -23.04 33.53
C ASP A 221 5.15 -23.83 34.85
N GLY A 222 5.80 -25.00 34.92
CA GLY A 222 5.90 -25.80 36.13
C GLY A 222 6.72 -25.13 37.25
N LEU A 223 7.77 -24.37 36.89
CA LEU A 223 8.58 -23.61 37.83
C LEU A 223 7.87 -22.35 38.35
N GLU A 224 7.09 -21.67 37.50
CA GLU A 224 6.29 -20.51 37.92
C GLU A 224 5.13 -20.94 38.84
N GLN A 225 4.47 -22.07 38.58
CA GLN A 225 3.44 -22.61 39.47
C GLN A 225 4.00 -23.10 40.82
N ALA A 226 5.22 -23.63 40.84
CA ALA A 226 5.90 -24.06 42.06
C ALA A 226 6.40 -22.89 42.94
N GLN A 227 6.60 -21.69 42.37
CA GLN A 227 6.97 -20.47 43.11
C GLN A 227 5.77 -19.65 43.59
N ALA A 228 4.57 -19.92 43.06
CA ALA A 228 3.32 -19.26 43.44
C ALA A 228 2.53 -19.98 44.56
N THR A 229 3.05 -21.08 45.10
CA THR A 229 2.47 -21.88 46.20
C THR A 229 3.35 -21.80 47.44
#